data_AF-A0A077PVN6-F1
#
_entry.id   AF-A0A077PVN6-F1
#
_cell.length_a   1.000
_cell.length_b   1.000
_cell.length_c   1.000
_cell.angle_alpha   90.00
_cell.angle_beta   90.00
_cell.angle_gamma   90.00
#
_symmetry.space_group_name_H-M   'P 1'
#
loop_
_entity.id
_entity.type
_entity.pdbx_description
1 polymer ?
#
loop_
_entity_poly.entity_id
_entity_poly.type
_entity_poly.pdbx_seq_one_letter_code
_entity_poly.pdbx_strand_id
1 'polypeptide(L)' 'MSTIMKYFEYSHLPAHLQEVSQPIGDLAHLMDESLPDGAEKSAGLRKLLEAKDCLVRAKLG' A
#
# COMPACT_ATOMS: atom_id res chain seq x y z
N MET A 1 -3.99 -3.57 -13.66
CA MET A 1 -3.72 -2.78 -12.44
C MET A 1 -4.99 -2.72 -11.62
N SER A 2 -4.98 -3.33 -10.44
CA SER A 2 -6.17 -3.43 -9.59
C SER A 2 -6.68 -2.05 -9.17
N THR A 3 -8.01 -1.88 -9.04
CA THR A 3 -8.63 -0.59 -8.67
C THR A 3 -8.18 -0.04 -7.32
N ILE A 4 -7.68 -0.91 -6.43
CA ILE A 4 -7.14 -0.56 -5.11
C ILE A 4 -5.77 0.13 -5.18
N MET A 5 -5.02 -0.01 -6.28
CA MET A 5 -3.65 0.49 -6.38
C MET A 5 -3.52 2.01 -6.22
N LYS A 6 -4.56 2.77 -6.62
CA LYS A 6 -4.59 4.23 -6.41
C LYS A 6 -4.48 4.65 -4.95
N TYR A 7 -4.86 3.77 -4.01
CA TYR A 7 -4.76 4.04 -2.58
C TYR A 7 -3.35 3.77 -2.02
N PHE A 8 -2.45 3.16 -2.79
CA PHE A 8 -1.04 2.97 -2.41
C PHE A 8 -0.14 4.15 -2.83
N GLU A 9 -0.66 5.08 -3.62
CA GLU A 9 0.02 6.35 -3.93
C GLU A 9 0.46 7.04 -2.63
N TYR A 10 1.65 7.63 -2.65
CA TYR A 10 2.28 8.24 -1.49
C TYR A 10 2.94 9.59 -1.78
N SER A 11 3.10 9.97 -3.04
CA SER A 11 3.73 11.24 -3.44
C SER A 11 3.02 12.48 -2.90
N HIS A 12 1.72 12.36 -2.60
CA HIS A 12 0.91 13.42 -1.99
C HIS A 12 1.18 13.62 -0.48
N LEU A 13 1.87 12.68 0.17
CA LEU A 13 2.21 12.78 1.59
C LEU A 13 3.46 13.65 1.78
N PRO A 14 3.61 14.33 2.93
CA PRO A 14 4.89 14.93 3.32
C PRO A 14 6.02 13.90 3.38
N ALA A 15 7.26 14.32 3.07
CA ALA A 15 8.42 13.42 2.93
C ALA A 15 8.61 12.46 4.12
N HIS A 16 8.47 12.94 5.36
CA HIS A 16 8.62 12.11 6.56
C HIS A 16 7.56 10.99 6.68
N LEU A 17 6.37 11.15 6.08
CA LEU A 17 5.34 10.10 6.03
C LEU A 17 5.55 9.16 4.84
N GLN A 18 6.19 9.64 3.76
CA GLN A 18 6.56 8.78 2.63
C GLN A 18 7.53 7.67 3.07
N GLU A 19 8.42 7.94 4.03
CA GLU A 19 9.37 6.95 4.59
C GLU A 19 8.69 5.64 5.02
N VAL A 20 7.47 5.72 5.57
CA VAL A 20 6.71 4.54 6.03
C VAL A 20 5.68 4.06 5.00
N SER A 21 5.17 4.96 4.15
CA SER A 21 4.17 4.62 3.13
C SER A 21 4.79 3.94 1.91
N GLN A 22 5.97 4.39 1.47
CA GLN A 22 6.63 3.92 0.24
C GLN A 22 6.90 2.42 0.26
N PRO A 23 7.52 1.81 1.30
CA PRO A 23 7.85 0.38 1.28
C PRO A 23 6.63 -0.53 1.11
N ILE A 24 5.48 -0.10 1.64
CA ILE A 24 4.22 -0.85 1.48
C ILE A 24 3.61 -0.62 0.10
N GLY A 25 3.71 0.60 -0.45
CA GLY A 25 3.32 0.87 -1.83
C GLY A 25 4.10 0.03 -2.82
N ASP A 26 5.43 -0.02 -2.69
CA ASP A 26 6.32 -0.81 -3.55
C ASP A 26 6.00 -2.31 -3.45
N LEU A 27 5.74 -2.82 -2.23
CA LEU A 27 5.30 -4.20 -2.04
C LEU A 27 3.93 -4.47 -2.69
N ALA A 28 2.98 -3.54 -2.58
CA ALA A 28 1.67 -3.68 -3.21
C ALA A 28 1.77 -3.72 -4.74
N HIS A 29 2.64 -2.90 -5.34
CA HIS A 29 2.95 -2.96 -6.77
C HIS A 29 3.51 -4.32 -7.17
N LEU A 30 4.51 -4.81 -6.44
CA LEU A 30 5.10 -6.12 -6.68
C LEU A 30 4.05 -7.24 -6.61
N MET A 31 3.15 -7.21 -5.62
CA MET A 31 2.08 -8.21 -5.48
C MET A 31 1.01 -8.09 -6.58
N ASP A 32 0.66 -6.87 -7.02
CA ASP A 32 -0.29 -6.66 -8.11
C ASP A 32 0.25 -7.20 -9.45
N GLU A 33 1.55 -7.08 -9.67
CA GLU A 33 2.22 -7.51 -10.90
C GLU A 33 2.57 -9.01 -10.91
N SER A 34 2.94 -9.56 -9.75
CA SER A 34 3.49 -10.93 -9.67
C SER A 34 2.43 -12.02 -9.49
N LEU A 35 1.23 -11.68 -9.01
CA LEU A 35 0.20 -12.65 -8.66
C LEU A 35 -0.98 -12.63 -9.65
N PRO A 36 -1.56 -13.80 -9.99
CA PRO A 36 -2.77 -13.86 -10.78
C PRO A 36 -3.95 -13.24 -10.02
N ASP A 37 -4.93 -12.74 -10.76
CA ASP A 37 -6.14 -12.17 -10.16
C ASP A 37 -6.96 -13.23 -9.41
N GLY A 38 -7.42 -12.88 -8.23
CA GLY A 38 -8.16 -13.79 -7.35
C GLY A 38 -8.55 -13.18 -6.02
N ALA A 39 -9.35 -13.94 -5.26
CA ALA A 39 -9.84 -13.51 -3.94
C ALA A 39 -8.70 -13.24 -2.96
N GLU A 40 -7.67 -14.10 -2.96
CA GLU A 40 -6.52 -13.99 -2.06
C GLU A 40 -5.63 -12.77 -2.38
N LYS A 41 -5.34 -12.51 -3.67
CA LYS A 41 -4.64 -11.29 -4.08
C LYS A 41 -5.40 -10.04 -3.62
N SER A 42 -6.72 -10.02 -3.85
CA SER A 42 -7.58 -8.91 -3.43
C SER A 42 -7.59 -8.73 -1.91
N ALA A 43 -7.64 -9.83 -1.15
CA ALA A 43 -7.60 -9.80 0.31
C ALA A 43 -6.24 -9.35 0.85
N GLY A 44 -5.13 -9.80 0.23
CA GLY A 44 -3.77 -9.39 0.56
C GLY A 44 -3.56 -7.89 0.34
N LEU A 45 -3.96 -7.37 -0.82
CA LEU A 45 -3.86 -5.94 -1.11
C LEU A 45 -4.70 -5.08 -0.14
N ARG A 46 -5.89 -5.52 0.28
CA ARG A 46 -6.66 -4.81 1.32
C ARG A 46 -5.93 -4.78 2.66
N LYS A 47 -5.36 -5.91 3.09
CA LYS A 47 -4.57 -6.00 4.34
C LYS A 47 -3.33 -5.11 4.30
N LEU A 48 -2.64 -5.05 3.16
CA LEU A 48 -1.50 -4.16 2.99
C LEU A 48 -1.93 -2.68 3.07
N LEU A 49 -3.07 -2.31 2.50
CA LEU A 49 -3.58 -0.95 2.60
C LEU A 49 -3.90 -0.58 4.06
N GLU A 50 -4.59 -1.47 4.78
CA GLU A 50 -4.88 -1.29 6.22
C GLU A 50 -3.58 -1.12 7.04
N ALA A 51 -2.57 -1.94 6.76
CA ALA A 51 -1.26 -1.85 7.39
C ALA A 51 -0.59 -0.50 7.09
N LYS A 52 -0.59 -0.06 5.83
CA LYS A 52 -0.04 1.22 5.40
C LYS A 52 -0.66 2.37 6.20
N ASP A 53 -1.97 2.43 6.24
CA ASP A 53 -2.69 3.51 6.91
C ASP A 53 -2.41 3.51 8.41
N CYS A 54 -2.28 2.34 9.04
CA CYS A 54 -1.91 2.21 10.44
C CYS A 54 -0.51 2.72 10.75
N LEU A 55 0.48 2.37 9.92
CA LEU A 55 1.85 2.84 10.11
C LEU A 55 2.02 4.33 9.82
N VAL A 56 1.35 4.85 8.78
CA VAL A 56 1.32 6.30 8.50
C VAL A 56 0.71 7.04 9.69
N ARG A 57 -0.42 6.58 10.23
CA ARG A 57 -1.02 7.16 11.44
C ARG A 57 -0.09 7.10 12.65
N ALA A 58 0.66 6.02 12.82
CA ALA A 58 1.64 5.90 13.90
C ALA A 58 2.81 6.88 13.75
N LYS A 59 3.25 7.21 12.53
CA LYS A 59 4.33 8.16 12.25
C LYS A 59 3.91 9.64 12.45
N LEU A 60 2.63 9.92 12.65
CA LEU A 60 2.13 11.25 13.04
C LEU A 60 2.44 11.59 14.51
N GLY A 61 2.80 10.58 15.32
CA GLY A 61 3.15 10.71 16.73
C GLY A 61 4.52 11.33 16.97
#